data_AF-A0A5C4MQ59-F1
#
_entry.id   AF-A0A5C4MQ59-F1
#
_cell.length_a   1.000
_cell.length_b   1.000
_cell.length_c   1.000
_cell.angle_alpha   90.00
_cell.angle_beta   90.00
_cell.angle_gamma   90.00
#
_symmetry.space_group_name_H-M   'P 1'
#
loop_
_entity.id
_entity.type
_entity.pdbx_description
1 polymer ?
#
loop_
_entity_poly.entity_id
_entity_poly.type
_entity_poly.pdbx_seq_one_letter_code
_entity_poly.pdbx_strand_id
1 'polypeptide(L)'
;MRALERAIYRDPHLFSQTAMIRIQLDLDRLENRPTNRLEGFSDRLLALLPGLHNHGCSLGRPDGLDERLQEGTWLSHLAEHVTFELHTLARIPMTRGKTRSVKERPGVYNLMFAYKEEEVGLLAGRHASELVQSLLPDSVRPFEGLDVWLSSPMGPSVSRRPCSVVSGSPAGWAGGPGPEHHP
;
A
#
# COMPACT_ATOMS: atom_id res chain seq x y z
N MET A 1 -0.66 -7.13 -10.91
CA MET A 1 0.32 -6.05 -11.22
C MET A 1 1.72 -6.64 -11.15
N ARG A 2 2.68 -6.06 -11.87
CA ARG A 2 4.07 -6.54 -11.89
C ARG A 2 5.05 -5.40 -11.81
N ALA A 3 6.01 -5.46 -10.87
CA ALA A 3 7.15 -4.55 -10.90
C ALA A 3 8.17 -5.05 -11.92
N LEU A 4 8.63 -4.14 -12.79
CA LEU A 4 9.51 -4.48 -13.93
C LEU A 4 10.96 -4.10 -13.67
N GLU A 5 11.18 -2.88 -13.19
CA GLU A 5 12.52 -2.36 -12.91
C GLU A 5 12.47 -1.29 -11.83
N ARG A 6 13.65 -1.00 -11.29
CA ARG A 6 13.90 -0.05 -10.21
C ARG A 6 15.02 0.91 -10.61
N ALA A 7 14.88 2.18 -10.24
CA ALA A 7 15.96 3.14 -10.19
C ALA A 7 15.91 3.94 -8.88
N ILE A 8 17.08 4.26 -8.33
CA ILE A 8 17.24 5.09 -7.13
C ILE A 8 17.98 6.36 -7.54
N TYR A 9 17.33 7.51 -7.39
CA TYR A 9 17.91 8.82 -7.64
C TYR A 9 18.30 9.43 -6.31
N ARG A 10 19.61 9.52 -6.05
CA ARG A 10 20.17 10.08 -4.80
C ARG A 10 20.34 11.59 -4.83
N ASP A 11 20.41 12.15 -6.03
CA ASP A 11 20.68 13.56 -6.33
C ASP A 11 19.59 14.12 -7.25
N PRO A 12 19.57 15.46 -7.49
CA PRO A 12 18.68 16.06 -8.48
C PRO A 12 18.72 15.33 -9.83
N HIS A 13 17.54 15.12 -10.39
CA HIS A 13 17.36 14.33 -11.62
C HIS A 13 16.22 14.92 -12.46
N LEU A 14 15.97 14.34 -13.64
CA LEU A 14 15.02 14.86 -14.63
C LEU A 14 13.61 15.15 -14.09
N PHE A 15 13.17 14.43 -13.05
CA PHE A 15 11.80 14.50 -12.55
C PHE A 15 11.63 15.35 -11.28
N SER A 16 12.71 15.58 -10.53
CA SER A 16 12.68 16.26 -9.24
C SER A 16 14.09 16.71 -8.80
N GLN A 17 14.14 17.76 -7.98
CA GLN A 17 15.36 18.16 -7.26
C GLN A 17 15.56 17.35 -5.97
N THR A 18 14.56 16.57 -5.56
CA THR A 18 14.59 15.72 -4.36
C THR A 18 14.98 14.30 -4.77
N ALA A 19 15.74 13.59 -3.93
CA ALA A 19 16.00 12.17 -4.09
C ALA A 19 14.69 11.36 -4.16
N MET A 20 14.60 10.38 -5.07
CA MET A 20 13.40 9.57 -5.29
C MET A 20 13.75 8.13 -5.65
N ILE A 21 12.90 7.19 -5.23
CA ILE A 21 12.85 5.84 -5.77
C ILE A 21 11.85 5.85 -6.93
N ARG A 22 12.19 5.18 -8.03
CA ARG A 22 11.30 4.91 -9.16
C ARG A 22 11.15 3.42 -9.36
N ILE A 23 9.91 2.97 -9.43
CA ILE A 23 9.56 1.61 -9.86
C ILE A 23 8.71 1.70 -11.12
N GLN A 24 9.06 0.93 -12.16
CA GLN A 24 8.13 0.69 -13.26
C GLN A 24 7.13 -0.39 -12.85
N LEU A 25 5.86 -0.03 -12.80
CA LEU A 25 4.77 -0.93 -12.47
C LEU A 25 3.90 -1.16 -13.71
N ASP A 26 3.82 -2.42 -14.14
CA ASP A 26 2.91 -2.92 -15.16
C ASP A 26 1.58 -3.30 -14.51
N LEU A 27 0.52 -2.60 -14.89
CA LEU A 27 -0.84 -2.85 -14.40
C LEU A 27 -1.50 -4.02 -15.12
N ASP A 28 -0.97 -4.48 -16.26
CA ASP A 28 -1.54 -5.55 -17.07
C ASP A 28 -3.05 -5.33 -17.29
N ARG A 29 -3.91 -6.29 -16.96
CA ARG A 29 -5.37 -6.20 -17.11
C ARG A 29 -6.01 -5.11 -16.25
N LEU A 30 -5.33 -4.64 -15.21
CA LEU A 30 -5.82 -3.60 -14.32
C LEU A 30 -5.72 -2.20 -14.93
N GLU A 31 -5.01 -2.04 -16.05
CA GLU A 31 -4.99 -0.77 -16.79
C GLU A 31 -6.38 -0.30 -17.18
N ASN A 32 -7.26 -1.25 -17.55
CA ASN A 32 -8.64 -0.95 -17.93
C ASN A 32 -9.64 -0.94 -16.75
N ARG A 33 -9.12 -1.06 -15.52
CA ARG A 33 -9.91 -1.12 -14.27
C ARG A 33 -9.39 -0.10 -13.24
N PRO A 34 -9.59 1.20 -13.49
CA PRO A 34 -9.36 2.23 -12.48
C PRO A 34 -10.23 2.00 -11.23
N THR A 35 -9.92 2.69 -10.14
CA THR A 35 -10.54 2.49 -8.82
C THR A 35 -12.06 2.53 -8.81
N ASN A 36 -12.68 3.39 -9.62
CA ASN A 36 -14.14 3.51 -9.74
C ASN A 36 -14.82 2.32 -10.46
N ARG A 37 -14.04 1.45 -11.11
CA ARG A 37 -14.52 0.18 -11.69
C ARG A 37 -14.27 -1.02 -10.77
N LEU A 38 -13.73 -0.80 -9.59
CA LEU A 38 -13.42 -1.84 -8.61
C LEU A 38 -14.43 -1.72 -7.44
N GLU A 39 -15.47 -2.55 -7.48
CA GLU A 39 -16.58 -2.46 -6.53
C GLU A 39 -16.13 -2.63 -5.06
N GLY A 40 -16.53 -1.66 -4.22
CA GLY A 40 -16.19 -1.58 -2.81
C GLY A 40 -14.69 -1.47 -2.49
N PHE A 41 -13.83 -1.33 -3.50
CA PHE A 41 -12.38 -1.31 -3.31
C PHE A 41 -11.94 -0.08 -2.53
N SER A 42 -12.40 1.11 -2.94
CA SER A 42 -12.04 2.38 -2.29
C SER A 42 -12.49 2.40 -0.83
N ASP A 43 -13.70 1.93 -0.53
CA ASP A 43 -14.23 1.91 0.83
C ASP A 43 -13.43 0.98 1.75
N ARG A 44 -13.08 -0.22 1.27
CA ARG A 44 -12.23 -1.15 2.02
C ARG A 44 -10.84 -0.57 2.27
N LEU A 45 -10.28 0.14 1.30
CA LEU A 45 -8.97 0.78 1.44
C LEU A 45 -9.01 1.90 2.49
N LEU A 46 -9.96 2.82 2.38
CA LEU A 46 -10.10 3.96 3.30
C LEU A 46 -10.43 3.50 4.72
N ALA A 47 -11.20 2.42 4.88
CA ALA A 47 -11.43 1.80 6.18
C ALA A 47 -10.16 1.20 6.81
N LEU A 48 -9.25 0.65 5.99
CA LEU A 48 -7.97 0.10 6.48
C LEU A 48 -6.93 1.19 6.77
N LEU A 49 -6.94 2.27 6.00
CA LEU A 49 -5.96 3.35 6.05
C LEU A 49 -6.67 4.71 6.12
N PRO A 50 -7.27 5.05 7.27
CA PRO A 50 -8.08 6.27 7.40
C PRO A 50 -7.27 7.56 7.25
N GLY A 51 -5.94 7.53 7.40
CA GLY A 51 -5.09 8.69 7.14
C GLY A 51 -5.12 9.16 5.67
N LEU A 52 -5.51 8.28 4.74
CA LEU A 52 -5.65 8.58 3.31
C LEU A 52 -6.67 9.70 3.04
N HIS A 53 -7.68 9.90 3.90
CA HIS A 53 -8.61 11.03 3.78
C HIS A 53 -7.89 12.40 3.79
N ASN A 54 -6.74 12.48 4.46
CA ASN A 54 -5.95 13.71 4.52
C ASN A 54 -5.07 13.93 3.28
N HIS A 55 -5.04 13.00 2.33
CA HIS A 55 -4.15 13.07 1.18
C HIS A 55 -4.76 13.95 0.08
N GLY A 56 -4.15 15.09 -0.21
CA GLY A 56 -4.71 16.04 -1.17
C GLY A 56 -4.45 15.76 -2.66
N CYS A 57 -3.60 14.79 -3.00
CA CYS A 57 -3.25 14.47 -4.38
C CYS A 57 -2.87 15.73 -5.21
N SER A 58 -3.31 15.83 -6.46
CA SER A 58 -3.15 17.00 -7.32
C SER A 58 -4.05 18.18 -6.93
N LEU A 59 -5.09 17.93 -6.12
CA LEU A 59 -6.09 18.92 -5.74
C LEU A 59 -5.60 19.83 -4.59
N GLY A 60 -4.60 19.37 -3.82
CA GLY A 60 -3.91 20.19 -2.81
C GLY A 60 -4.74 20.50 -1.57
N ARG A 61 -5.90 19.85 -1.38
CA ARG A 61 -6.78 19.99 -0.21
C ARG A 61 -7.13 18.63 0.38
N PRO A 62 -7.49 18.54 1.67
CA PRO A 62 -8.06 17.31 2.25
C PRO A 62 -9.19 16.73 1.38
N ASP A 63 -9.35 15.41 1.46
CA ASP A 63 -10.27 14.59 0.65
C ASP A 63 -9.97 14.60 -0.86
N GLY A 64 -8.83 15.18 -1.26
CA GLY A 64 -8.44 15.23 -2.68
C GLY A 64 -8.20 13.85 -3.28
N LEU A 65 -7.72 12.89 -2.49
CA LEU A 65 -7.59 11.49 -2.90
C LEU A 65 -8.95 10.79 -2.99
N ASP A 66 -9.86 11.06 -2.05
CA ASP A 66 -11.22 10.51 -2.05
C ASP A 66 -11.94 10.82 -3.34
N GLU A 67 -11.90 12.08 -3.78
CA GLU A 67 -12.47 12.51 -5.05
C GLU A 67 -11.86 11.74 -6.23
N ARG A 68 -10.52 11.60 -6.26
CA ARG A 68 -9.82 10.82 -7.29
C ARG A 68 -10.16 9.34 -7.29
N LEU A 69 -10.41 8.75 -6.11
CA LEU A 69 -10.84 7.37 -5.99
C LEU A 69 -12.22 7.15 -6.64
N GLN A 70 -13.14 8.10 -6.46
CA GLN A 70 -14.49 8.08 -7.03
C GLN A 70 -14.51 8.41 -8.53
N GLU A 71 -13.71 9.38 -8.98
CA GLU A 71 -13.53 9.70 -10.41
C GLU A 71 -12.90 8.53 -11.18
N GLY A 72 -12.07 7.75 -10.50
CA GLY A 72 -11.28 6.67 -11.07
C GLY A 72 -9.83 7.10 -11.26
N THR A 73 -8.94 6.44 -10.51
CA THR A 73 -7.50 6.59 -10.67
C THR A 73 -6.82 5.24 -10.85
N TRP A 74 -5.57 5.25 -11.30
CA TRP A 74 -4.80 4.03 -11.56
C TRP A 74 -4.14 3.52 -10.28
N LEU A 75 -4.00 2.20 -10.19
CA LEU A 75 -3.45 1.55 -9.00
C LEU A 75 -1.99 1.90 -8.72
N SER A 76 -1.21 2.28 -9.74
CA SER A 76 0.14 2.80 -9.56
C SER A 76 0.13 4.10 -8.76
N HIS A 77 -0.75 5.04 -9.12
CA HIS A 77 -0.92 6.31 -8.41
C HIS A 77 -1.48 6.09 -7.01
N LEU A 78 -2.38 5.13 -6.84
CA LEU A 78 -2.86 4.76 -5.51
C LEU A 78 -1.76 4.17 -4.63
N ALA A 79 -0.91 3.30 -5.17
CA ALA A 79 0.22 2.72 -4.45
C ALA A 79 1.20 3.81 -3.97
N GLU A 80 1.34 4.92 -4.70
CA GLU A 80 2.08 6.11 -4.26
C GLU A 80 1.51 6.68 -2.94
N HIS A 81 0.20 6.92 -2.91
CA HIS A 81 -0.46 7.46 -1.72
C HIS A 81 -0.42 6.49 -0.54
N VAL A 82 -0.60 5.18 -0.79
CA VAL A 82 -0.46 4.16 0.26
C VAL A 82 0.99 4.12 0.79
N THR A 83 1.99 4.32 -0.08
CA THR A 83 3.41 4.41 0.35
C THR A 83 3.61 5.57 1.32
N PHE A 84 3.01 6.74 1.05
CA PHE A 84 3.07 7.89 1.96
C PHE A 84 2.36 7.64 3.29
N GLU A 85 1.21 6.99 3.26
CA GLU A 85 0.49 6.67 4.48
C GLU A 85 1.30 5.69 5.36
N LEU A 86 1.90 4.65 4.77
CA LEU A 86 2.78 3.74 5.51
C LEU A 86 3.98 4.46 6.12
N HIS A 87 4.56 5.42 5.40
CA HIS A 87 5.62 6.30 5.92
C HIS A 87 5.14 7.15 7.10
N THR A 88 3.95 7.73 7.02
CA THR A 88 3.32 8.51 8.10
C THR A 88 3.08 7.64 9.34
N LEU A 89 2.54 6.43 9.16
CA LEU A 89 2.35 5.46 10.23
C LEU A 89 3.68 5.05 10.88
N ALA A 90 4.75 4.95 10.10
CA ALA A 90 6.11 4.73 10.58
C ALA A 90 6.78 5.97 11.19
N ARG A 91 6.06 7.10 11.35
CA ARG A 91 6.57 8.39 11.87
C ARG A 91 7.68 9.03 11.03
N ILE A 92 7.74 8.69 9.74
CA ILE A 92 8.69 9.24 8.76
C ILE A 92 7.88 9.80 7.57
N PRO A 93 7.08 10.87 7.76
CA PRO A 93 6.14 11.33 6.76
C PRO A 93 6.83 11.77 5.48
N MET A 94 6.21 11.44 4.35
CA MET A 94 6.63 11.80 3.00
C MET A 94 5.43 12.36 2.25
N THR A 95 5.64 13.43 1.47
CA THR A 95 4.55 14.10 0.73
C THR A 95 4.87 14.28 -0.76
N ARG A 96 6.07 13.86 -1.19
CA ARG A 96 6.58 14.13 -2.54
C ARG A 96 6.52 12.86 -3.37
N GLY A 97 5.57 12.82 -4.31
CA GLY A 97 5.36 11.74 -5.26
C GLY A 97 5.20 12.22 -6.69
N LYS A 98 5.31 11.28 -7.63
CA LYS A 98 4.96 11.48 -9.02
C LYS A 98 4.72 10.14 -9.72
N THR A 99 3.50 9.92 -10.16
CA THR A 99 3.17 8.78 -11.02
C THR A 99 3.00 9.23 -12.47
N ARG A 100 3.70 8.61 -13.42
CA ARG A 100 3.66 8.96 -14.86
C ARG A 100 3.66 7.72 -15.73
N SER A 101 2.88 7.72 -16.81
CA SER A 101 2.94 6.67 -17.82
C SER A 101 4.32 6.60 -18.47
N VAL A 102 4.75 5.39 -18.83
CA VAL A 102 5.96 5.16 -19.61
C VAL A 102 5.62 5.33 -21.08
N LYS A 103 6.37 6.17 -21.78
CA LYS A 103 6.17 6.42 -23.22
C LYS A 103 6.29 5.09 -23.99
N GLU A 104 5.40 4.90 -24.97
CA GLU A 104 5.38 3.71 -25.83
C GLU A 104 5.14 2.37 -25.10
N ARG A 105 4.76 2.39 -23.82
CA ARG A 105 4.42 1.20 -23.03
C ARG A 105 3.08 1.39 -22.30
N PRO A 106 1.93 1.23 -22.97
CA PRO A 106 0.61 1.34 -22.34
C PRO A 106 0.48 0.41 -21.12
N GLY A 107 -0.17 0.87 -20.05
CA GLY A 107 -0.31 0.12 -18.81
C GLY A 107 0.91 0.11 -17.90
N VAL A 108 2.05 0.65 -18.34
CA VAL A 108 3.27 0.74 -17.53
C VAL A 108 3.46 2.16 -16.99
N TYR A 109 3.70 2.27 -15.69
CA TYR A 109 3.85 3.55 -14.99
C TYR A 109 5.16 3.61 -14.22
N ASN A 110 5.83 4.76 -14.30
CA ASN A 110 6.81 5.18 -13.32
C ASN A 110 6.08 5.64 -12.06
N LEU A 111 6.08 4.80 -11.03
CA LEU A 111 5.72 5.16 -9.66
C LEU A 111 6.96 5.75 -8.99
N MET A 112 6.90 7.03 -8.60
CA MET A 112 8.04 7.72 -8.00
C MET A 112 7.68 8.34 -6.66
N PHE A 113 8.50 8.12 -5.65
CA PHE A 113 8.31 8.71 -4.33
C PHE A 113 9.64 9.10 -3.69
N ALA A 114 9.64 10.19 -2.93
CA ALA A 114 10.79 10.60 -2.14
C ALA A 114 11.01 9.66 -0.96
N TYR A 115 12.25 9.60 -0.48
CA TYR A 115 12.65 8.80 0.66
C TYR A 115 13.65 9.55 1.53
N LYS A 116 13.76 9.15 2.80
CA LYS A 116 14.86 9.54 3.72
C LYS A 116 15.90 8.43 3.81
N GLU A 117 15.41 7.20 3.97
CA GLU A 117 16.24 5.99 3.95
C GLU A 117 15.77 5.07 2.82
N GLU A 118 16.71 4.62 1.98
CA GLU A 118 16.42 3.86 0.76
C GLU A 118 15.66 2.57 1.05
N GLU A 119 16.13 1.81 2.03
CA GLU A 119 15.55 0.51 2.39
C GLU A 119 14.14 0.67 2.96
N VAL A 120 13.91 1.70 3.79
CA VAL A 120 12.58 2.00 4.33
C VAL A 120 11.62 2.38 3.20
N GLY A 121 12.07 3.21 2.26
CA GLY A 121 11.26 3.60 1.10
C GLY A 121 10.90 2.41 0.21
N LEU A 122 11.86 1.52 -0.05
CA LEU A 122 11.64 0.30 -0.82
C LEU A 122 10.65 -0.65 -0.13
N LEU A 123 10.80 -0.86 1.18
CA LEU A 123 9.88 -1.68 1.98
C LEU A 123 8.47 -1.10 2.02
N ALA A 124 8.35 0.22 2.22
CA ALA A 124 7.06 0.91 2.23
C ALA A 124 6.35 0.76 0.87
N GLY A 125 7.05 1.01 -0.24
CA GLY A 125 6.48 0.87 -1.59
C GLY A 125 6.10 -0.58 -1.94
N ARG A 126 6.89 -1.56 -1.50
CA ARG A 126 6.58 -2.99 -1.64
C ARG A 126 5.29 -3.33 -0.90
N HIS A 127 5.20 -2.99 0.38
CA HIS A 127 4.02 -3.29 1.20
C HIS A 127 2.78 -2.52 0.75
N ALA A 128 2.94 -1.29 0.28
CA ALA A 128 1.87 -0.52 -0.34
C ALA A 128 1.30 -1.27 -1.55
N SER A 129 2.17 -1.73 -2.44
CA SER A 129 1.77 -2.48 -3.65
C SER A 129 1.11 -3.82 -3.31
N GLU A 130 1.64 -4.54 -2.31
CA GLU A 130 1.04 -5.79 -1.81
C GLU A 130 -0.33 -5.56 -1.16
N LEU A 131 -0.50 -4.49 -0.38
CA LEU A 131 -1.76 -4.13 0.26
C LEU A 131 -2.81 -3.81 -0.79
N VAL A 132 -2.49 -2.92 -1.74
CA VAL A 132 -3.37 -2.57 -2.87
C VAL A 132 -3.79 -3.82 -3.63
N GLN A 133 -2.85 -4.71 -3.97
CA GLN A 133 -3.17 -5.96 -4.66
C GLN A 133 -4.07 -6.88 -3.81
N SER A 134 -3.86 -6.94 -2.50
CA SER A 134 -4.64 -7.81 -1.60
C SER A 134 -6.12 -7.45 -1.51
N LEU A 135 -6.46 -6.19 -1.78
CA LEU A 135 -7.85 -5.70 -1.80
C LEU A 135 -8.59 -5.96 -3.12
N LEU A 136 -7.86 -6.46 -4.13
CA LEU A 136 -8.43 -6.83 -5.42
C LEU A 136 -9.07 -8.23 -5.37
N PRO A 137 -10.08 -8.50 -6.22
CA PRO A 137 -10.66 -9.83 -6.38
C PRO A 137 -9.61 -10.89 -6.70
N ASP A 138 -9.84 -12.14 -6.29
CA ASP A 138 -8.90 -13.25 -6.55
C ASP A 138 -8.60 -13.45 -8.05
N SER A 139 -9.57 -13.12 -8.91
CA SER A 139 -9.48 -13.25 -10.37
C SER A 139 -8.43 -12.36 -11.06
N VAL A 140 -7.81 -11.43 -10.32
CA VAL A 140 -6.79 -10.49 -10.83
C VAL A 140 -5.47 -10.52 -10.03
N ARG A 141 -5.27 -11.54 -9.20
CA ARG A 141 -4.00 -11.85 -8.51
C ARG A 141 -3.21 -12.90 -9.31
N PRO A 142 -1.87 -13.00 -9.21
CA PRO A 142 -0.96 -12.45 -8.19
C PRO A 142 -0.23 -11.13 -8.54
N PHE A 143 0.53 -10.60 -7.57
CA PHE A 143 1.56 -9.56 -7.78
C PHE A 143 2.90 -10.23 -8.14
N GLU A 144 3.53 -9.79 -9.22
CA GLU A 144 4.81 -10.31 -9.69
C GLU A 144 5.94 -9.28 -9.52
N GLY A 145 7.20 -9.74 -9.51
CA GLY A 145 8.37 -8.86 -9.43
C GLY A 145 8.64 -8.30 -8.04
N LEU A 146 8.30 -9.03 -6.97
CA LEU A 146 8.56 -8.57 -5.59
C LEU A 146 10.06 -8.37 -5.30
N ASP A 147 10.92 -9.11 -5.99
CA ASP A 147 12.38 -9.01 -5.96
C ASP A 147 12.90 -7.65 -6.48
N VAL A 148 12.17 -7.00 -7.40
CA VAL A 148 12.49 -5.66 -7.91
C VAL A 148 12.49 -4.61 -6.79
N TRP A 149 11.75 -4.86 -5.70
CA TRP A 149 11.69 -3.97 -4.54
C TRP A 149 12.80 -4.23 -3.52
N LEU A 150 13.47 -5.39 -3.54
CA LEU A 150 14.38 -5.79 -2.47
C LEU A 150 15.80 -5.29 -2.71
N SER A 151 16.41 -4.61 -1.75
CA SER A 151 17.81 -4.15 -1.79
C SER A 151 18.80 -5.33 -1.75
N SER A 152 18.37 -6.44 -1.15
CA SER A 152 19.00 -7.77 -1.08
C SER A 152 17.88 -8.80 -0.84
N PRO A 153 18.04 -10.09 -1.21
CA PRO A 153 17.02 -11.10 -0.97
C PRO A 153 16.78 -11.24 0.54
N MET A 154 15.75 -10.56 1.06
CA MET A 154 15.23 -10.86 2.39
C MET A 154 14.78 -12.31 2.40
N GLY A 155 15.14 -13.04 3.46
CA GLY A 155 14.74 -14.42 3.70
C GLY A 155 13.20 -14.60 3.66
N PRO A 156 12.73 -15.86 3.61
CA PRO A 156 11.38 -16.21 3.19
C PRO A 156 10.31 -15.39 3.93
N SER A 157 9.34 -14.90 3.16
CA SER A 157 8.21 -14.14 3.67
C SER A 157 7.52 -14.91 4.80
N VAL A 158 7.16 -14.19 5.87
CA VAL A 158 6.30 -14.72 6.92
C VAL A 158 5.04 -15.26 6.26
N SER A 159 4.84 -16.58 6.37
CA SER A 159 3.67 -17.30 5.90
C SER A 159 2.40 -16.55 6.31
N ARG A 160 1.60 -16.11 5.34
CA ARG A 160 0.25 -15.59 5.58
C ARG A 160 -0.59 -16.72 6.15
N ARG A 161 -0.64 -16.85 7.47
CA ARG A 161 -1.68 -17.65 8.12
C ARG A 161 -3.00 -16.89 7.93
N PRO A 162 -4.08 -17.55 7.50
CA PRO A 162 -5.39 -16.91 7.50
C PRO A 162 -5.71 -16.49 8.94
N CYS A 163 -6.12 -15.23 9.10
CA CYS A 163 -6.54 -14.70 10.39
C CYS A 163 -7.84 -15.41 10.78
N SER A 164 -7.75 -16.47 11.57
CA SER A 164 -8.93 -17.14 12.13
C SER A 164 -9.52 -16.22 13.20
N VAL A 165 -10.69 -15.66 12.92
CA VAL A 165 -11.51 -14.99 13.94
C VAL A 165 -11.83 -16.06 14.98
N VAL A 166 -11.23 -15.94 16.17
CA VAL A 166 -11.64 -16.76 17.32
C VAL A 166 -13.02 -16.27 17.74
N SER A 167 -14.05 -17.05 17.42
CA SER A 167 -15.37 -16.90 18.01
C SER A 167 -15.30 -17.34 19.47
N GLY A 168 -14.95 -16.40 20.35
CA GLY A 168 -15.06 -16.59 21.80
C GLY A 168 -16.53 -16.72 22.18
N SER A 169 -16.96 -17.92 22.55
CA SER A 169 -18.17 -18.11 23.37
C SER A 169 -17.84 -17.74 24.82
N PRO A 170 -18.72 -17.05 25.55
CA PRO A 170 -18.45 -16.70 26.95
C PRO A 170 -18.64 -17.96 27.81
N ALA A 171 -17.54 -18.54 28.27
CA ALA A 171 -17.60 -19.58 29.29
C ALA A 171 -17.98 -18.93 30.64
N GLY A 172 -19.14 -19.33 31.15
CA GLY A 172 -19.69 -18.83 32.41
C GLY A 172 -18.79 -19.09 33.60
N TRP A 173 -18.68 -18.08 34.46
CA TRP A 173 -18.20 -18.23 35.83
C TRP A 173 -19.27 -18.96 36.65
N ALA A 174 -19.05 -20.26 36.89
CA ALA A 174 -19.72 -20.99 37.94
C ALA A 174 -18.87 -20.90 39.22
N GLY A 175 -19.43 -20.27 40.26
CA GLY A 175 -18.82 -20.17 41.57
C GLY A 175 -18.64 -21.52 42.26
N GLY A 176 -17.59 -21.63 43.06
CA GLY A 176 -17.36 -22.72 44.01
C GLY A 176 -17.05 -22.14 45.40
N PRO A 177 -17.52 -22.79 46.48
CA PRO A 177 -17.65 -22.18 47.80
C PRO A 177 -16.33 -22.17 48.60
N GLY A 178 -16.20 -21.20 49.50
CA GLY A 178 -15.09 -21.11 50.45
C GLY A 178 -15.18 -22.17 51.56
N PRO A 179 -14.11 -22.36 52.35
CA PRO A 179 -14.19 -23.08 53.61
C PRO A 179 -14.08 -22.15 54.83
N GLU A 180 -14.87 -22.51 55.82
CA GLU A 180 -14.99 -21.93 57.16
C GLU A 180 -13.79 -22.28 58.06
N HIS A 181 -13.44 -21.31 58.91
CA HIS A 181 -13.03 -21.34 60.32
C HIS A 181 -12.08 -22.41 60.94
N HIS A 182 -10.99 -21.85 61.52
CA HIS A 182 -10.47 -22.00 62.90
C HIS A 182 -9.79 -23.32 63.34
N PRO A 183 -8.99 -23.34 64.44
CA PRO A 183 -8.81 -22.35 65.52
C PRO A 183 -7.67 -21.35 65.35
#